data_AF-A0A6L2PR21-F1
#
_entry.id   AF-A0A6L2PR21-F1
#
_cell.length_a   1.000
_cell.length_b   1.000
_cell.length_c   1.000
_cell.angle_alpha   90.00
_cell.angle_beta   90.00
_cell.angle_gamma   90.00
#
_symmetry.space_group_name_H-M   'P 1'
#
loop_
_entity.id
_entity.type
_entity.pdbx_description
1 polymer ?
#
loop_
_entity_poly.entity_id
_entity_poly.type
_entity_poly.pdbx_seq_one_letter_code
_entity_poly.pdbx_strand_id
1 'polypeptide(L)' 'MELQLEDAQQFRNFTRMSAVQAQSLVNLLGPVIGKQDTAMRQAIPAQERVIVTLRFPATGK' A
#
# COMPACT_ATOMS: atom_id res chain seq x y z
N MET A 1 -15.46 5.73 17.86
CA MET A 1 -15.50 4.30 17.50
C MET A 1 -16.02 4.11 16.08
N GLU A 2 -17.16 4.72 15.71
CA GLU A 2 -17.73 4.62 14.36
C GLU A 2 -16.79 5.11 13.24
N LEU A 3 -16.12 6.26 13.42
CA LEU A 3 -15.16 6.80 12.44
C LEU A 3 -14.02 5.81 12.10
N GLN A 4 -13.48 5.10 13.09
CA GLN A 4 -12.37 4.16 12.89
C GLN A 4 -12.82 2.88 12.15
N LEU A 5 -14.08 2.49 12.33
CA LEU A 5 -14.67 1.37 11.59
C LEU A 5 -14.90 1.75 10.13
N GLU A 6 -15.38 2.99 9.89
CA GLU A 6 -15.50 3.54 8.53
C GLU A 6 -14.14 3.60 7.84
N ASP A 7 -13.09 4.09 8.50
CA ASP A 7 -11.74 4.15 7.95
C ASP A 7 -11.21 2.75 7.57
N ALA A 8 -11.40 1.77 8.44
CA ALA A 8 -11.00 0.39 8.18
C ALA A 8 -11.77 -0.23 7.00
N GLN A 9 -13.05 0.10 6.88
CA GLN A 9 -13.89 -0.39 5.79
C GLN A 9 -13.55 0.28 4.46
N GLN A 10 -13.31 1.59 4.46
CA GLN A 10 -12.82 2.33 3.30
C GLN A 10 -11.46 1.79 2.84
N PHE A 11 -10.53 1.55 3.76
CA PHE A 11 -9.24 0.96 3.45
C PHE A 11 -9.39 -0.43 2.80
N ARG A 12 -10.26 -1.27 3.37
CA ARG A 12 -10.53 -2.60 2.81
C ARG A 12 -11.18 -2.53 1.44
N ASN A 13 -12.08 -1.58 1.21
CA ASN A 13 -12.68 -1.36 -0.10
C ASN A 13 -11.65 -0.89 -1.15
N PHE A 14 -10.73 -0.02 -0.72
CA PHE A 14 -9.68 0.51 -1.59
C PHE A 14 -8.63 -0.55 -1.97
N THR A 15 -8.12 -1.28 -0.98
CA THR A 15 -7.02 -2.26 -1.16
C THR A 15 -7.50 -3.69 -1.44
N ARG A 16 -8.80 -3.96 -1.27
CA ARG A 16 -9.42 -5.31 -1.30
C ARG A 16 -8.87 -6.28 -0.25
N MET A 17 -8.20 -5.78 0.80
CA MET A 17 -7.64 -6.60 1.88
C MET A 17 -7.63 -5.85 3.22
N SER A 18 -7.32 -6.54 4.32
CA SER A 18 -7.15 -5.89 5.62
C SER A 18 -5.85 -5.09 5.69
N ALA A 19 -5.79 -4.11 6.60
CA ALA A 19 -4.57 -3.34 6.87
C ALA A 19 -3.38 -4.23 7.27
N VAL A 20 -3.64 -5.31 8.03
CA VAL A 20 -2.61 -6.27 8.44
C VAL A 20 -2.01 -7.01 7.23
N GLN A 21 -2.85 -7.43 6.28
CA GLN A 21 -2.38 -8.07 5.04
C GLN A 21 -1.57 -7.10 4.18
N ALA A 22 -2.07 -5.87 4.01
CA ALA A 22 -1.35 -4.84 3.27
C ALA A 22 0.02 -4.53 3.90
N GLN A 23 0.08 -4.39 5.23
CA GLN A 23 1.33 -4.16 5.94
C GLN A 23 2.31 -5.32 5.80
N SER A 24 1.81 -6.57 5.81
CA SER A 24 2.64 -7.75 5.59
C SER A 24 3.31 -7.73 4.20
N LEU A 25 2.57 -7.30 3.17
CA LEU A 25 3.12 -7.12 1.82
C LEU A 25 4.14 -5.97 1.76
N VAL A 26 3.88 -4.86 2.46
CA VAL A 26 4.84 -3.75 2.56
C VAL A 26 6.15 -4.20 3.21
N ASN A 27 6.08 -4.99 4.30
CA ASN A 27 7.27 -5.49 4.98
C ASN A 27 8.09 -6.45 4.10
N LEU A 28 7.40 -7.27 3.29
CA LEU A 28 8.05 -8.20 2.36
C LEU A 28 8.68 -7.48 1.15
N LEU A 29 7.94 -6.55 0.54
CA LEU A 29 8.34 -5.91 -0.72
C LEU A 29 9.22 -4.69 -0.49
N GLY A 30 9.04 -3.98 0.62
CA GLY A 30 9.71 -2.71 0.94
C GLY A 30 11.22 -2.75 0.75
N PRO A 31 11.95 -3.74 1.31
CA PRO A 31 13.39 -3.87 1.12
C PRO A 31 13.81 -4.09 -0.35
N VAL A 32 12.95 -4.71 -1.16
CA VAL A 32 13.24 -5.08 -2.55
C VAL A 32 12.93 -3.95 -3.54
N ILE A 33 11.85 -3.20 -3.29
CA ILE A 33 11.36 -2.17 -4.22
C ILE A 33 11.75 -0.75 -3.82
N GLY A 34 12.50 -0.60 -2.72
CA GLY A 34 12.97 0.68 -2.22
C GLY A 34 13.69 1.49 -3.30
N LYS A 35 13.42 2.80 -3.34
CA LYS A 35 14.09 3.75 -4.25
C LYS A 35 14.81 4.80 -3.42
N GLN A 36 15.92 5.30 -3.95
CA GLN A 36 16.67 6.40 -3.36
C GLN A 36 16.22 7.74 -3.95
N ASP A 37 16.36 8.79 -3.17
CA ASP A 37 16.20 10.15 -3.64
C ASP A 37 17.25 10.48 -4.70
N THR A 38 16.89 11.41 -5.57
CA THR A 38 17.79 11.99 -6.57
C THR A 38 17.83 13.51 -6.40
N ALA A 39 18.81 14.18 -7.00
CA ALA A 39 18.92 15.64 -6.94
C ALA A 39 17.67 16.37 -7.46
N MET A 40 16.90 15.75 -8.36
CA MET A 40 15.71 16.36 -8.97
C MET A 40 14.39 15.96 -8.29
N ARG A 41 14.39 14.89 -7.48
CA ARG A 41 13.15 14.31 -6.95
C ARG A 41 13.39 13.36 -5.77
N GLN A 42 12.51 13.48 -4.76
CA GLN A 42 12.37 12.51 -3.68
C GLN A 42 11.61 11.24 -4.12
N ALA A 43 12.12 10.09 -3.70
CA ALA A 43 11.49 8.80 -3.93
C ALA A 43 10.16 8.70 -3.18
N ILE A 44 9.14 8.18 -3.87
CA ILE A 44 7.87 7.85 -3.22
C ILE A 44 8.12 6.67 -2.26
N PRO A 45 7.69 6.75 -1.00
CA PRO A 45 7.82 5.65 -0.04
C PRO A 45 7.30 4.33 -0.60
N ALA A 46 8.02 3.24 -0.31
CA ALA A 46 7.62 1.91 -0.77
C ALA A 46 6.21 1.52 -0.29
N GLN A 47 5.84 1.92 0.92
CA GLN A 47 4.50 1.71 1.48
C GLN A 47 3.41 2.32 0.61
N GLU A 48 3.50 3.62 0.29
CA GLU A 48 2.50 4.31 -0.54
C GLU A 48 2.37 3.66 -1.91
N ARG A 49 3.51 3.31 -2.52
CA ARG A 49 3.53 2.61 -3.81
C ARG A 49 2.79 1.28 -3.74
N VAL A 50 3.05 0.47 -2.71
CA VAL A 50 2.35 -0.82 -2.52
C VAL A 50 0.85 -0.58 -2.33
N ILE A 51 0.45 0.32 -1.44
CA ILE A 51 -0.98 0.60 -1.17
C ILE A 51 -1.72 1.03 -2.44
N VAL A 52 -1.13 1.93 -3.24
CA VAL A 52 -1.73 2.37 -4.51
C VAL A 52 -1.80 1.22 -5.52
N THR A 53 -0.76 0.38 -5.62
CA THR A 53 -0.77 -0.80 -6.49
C THR A 53 -1.84 -1.81 -6.08
N LEU A 54 -2.10 -2.00 -4.78
CA LEU A 54 -3.13 -2.92 -4.29
C LEU A 54 -4.55 -2.55 -4.70
N ARG A 55 -4.79 -1.30 -5.17
CA ARG A 55 -6.07 -0.93 -5.79
C ARG A 55 -6.32 -1.66 -7.11
N PHE A 56 -5.25 -2.01 -7.82
CA PHE A 56 -5.30 -2.69 -9.12
C PHE A 56 -4.41 -3.93 -9.12
N PRO A 57 -4.71 -4.95 -8.29
CA PRO A 57 -3.98 -6.21 -8.35
C PRO A 57 -4.16 -6.79 -9.76
N ALA A 58 -3.08 -7.34 -10.33
CA ALA A 58 -3.16 -8.08 -11.59
C ALA A 58 -4.02 -9.33 -11.36
N THR A 59 -5.34 -9.20 -11.50
CA THR A 59 -6.28 -10.34 -11.39
C THR A 59 -6.19 -11.27 -12.59
N GLY A 60 -5.29 -10.98 -13.56
CA GLY A 60 -4.81 -11.91 -14.58
C GLY A 60 -5.89 -12.79 -15.17
N LYS A 61 -7.04 -12.21 -15.54
CA LYS A 61 -8.01 -12.90 -16.38
C LYS A 61 -7.60 -12.73 -17.84
#